data_AF-A0AAC9U1E9-F1
#
_entry.id   AF-A0AAC9U1E9-F1
#
_cell.length_a   1.000
_cell.length_b   1.000
_cell.length_c   1.000
_cell.angle_alpha   90.00
_cell.angle_beta   90.00
_cell.angle_gamma   90.00
#
_symmetry.space_group_name_H-M   'P 1'
#
loop_
_entity.id
_entity.type
_entity.pdbx_description
1 polymer ?
#
loop_
_entity_poly.entity_id
_entity_poly.type
_entity_poly.pdbx_seq_one_letter_code
_entity_poly.pdbx_strand_id
1 'polypeptide(L)' 'MSKLSDFFQKLGSDAALLEAYKADPEGVMQNYGLSDEEIAAVMSGDKEQIDSLSGDSSDTQAYLIVTNPDDSN' A
#
# COMPACT_ATOMS: atom_id res chain seq x y z
N MET A 1 -9.07 -0.56 -1.82
CA MET A 1 -8.16 0.09 -2.80
C MET A 1 -6.94 0.58 -2.05
N SER A 2 -5.80 -0.11 -2.18
CA SER A 2 -4.55 0.29 -1.54
C SER A 2 -4.01 1.60 -2.12
N LYS A 3 -3.29 2.38 -1.32
CA LYS A 3 -2.62 3.62 -1.75
C LYS A 3 -1.63 3.38 -2.91
N LEU A 4 -0.93 2.25 -2.87
CA LEU A 4 -0.02 1.81 -3.93
C LEU A 4 -0.72 1.62 -5.28
N SER A 5 -1.90 1.02 -5.31
CA SER A 5 -2.71 0.88 -6.53
C SER A 5 -3.15 2.23 -7.10
N ASP A 6 -3.58 3.15 -6.22
CA ASP A 6 -3.98 4.51 -6.61
C ASP A 6 -2.78 5.30 -7.17
N PHE A 7 -1.60 5.12 -6.56
CA PHE A 7 -0.34 5.70 -7.01
C PHE A 7 0.01 5.26 -8.43
N PHE A 8 0.03 3.95 -8.71
CA PHE A 8 0.33 3.44 -10.04
C PHE A 8 -0.68 3.88 -11.09
N GLN A 9 -1.97 3.98 -10.72
CA GLN A 9 -3.01 4.46 -11.62
C GLN A 9 -2.81 5.94 -11.97
N LYS A 10 -2.45 6.79 -11.00
CA LYS A 10 -2.05 8.17 -11.28
C LYS A 10 -0.75 8.26 -12.06
N LEU A 11 0.24 7.42 -11.75
CA LEU A 11 1.53 7.40 -12.45
C LEU A 11 1.37 7.09 -13.95
N GLY A 12 0.45 6.18 -14.30
CA GLY A 12 0.14 5.87 -15.69
C GLY A 12 -0.72 6.92 -16.41
N SER A 13 -1.41 7.78 -15.65
CA SER A 13 -2.34 8.78 -16.19
C SER A 13 -1.77 10.20 -16.21
N ASP A 14 -0.77 10.47 -15.35
CA ASP A 14 -0.24 11.80 -15.08
C ASP A 14 1.24 11.86 -15.47
N ALA A 15 1.51 12.50 -16.61
CA ALA A 15 2.85 12.58 -17.19
C ALA A 15 3.83 13.32 -16.28
N ALA A 16 3.38 14.33 -15.54
CA ALA A 16 4.22 15.06 -14.60
C ALA A 16 4.66 14.18 -13.42
N LEU A 17 3.74 13.33 -12.93
CA LEU A 17 4.05 12.36 -11.89
C LEU A 17 5.08 11.32 -12.40
N LEU A 18 4.91 10.84 -13.64
CA LEU A 18 5.85 9.91 -14.27
C LEU A 18 7.25 10.52 -14.40
N GLU A 19 7.35 11.78 -14.84
CA GLU A 19 8.64 12.47 -14.96
C GLU A 19 9.30 12.69 -13.59
N ALA A 20 8.53 13.12 -12.60
CA ALA A 20 9.02 13.27 -11.23
C ALA A 20 9.50 11.92 -10.67
N TYR A 21 8.74 10.84 -10.88
CA TYR A 21 9.10 9.50 -10.42
C TYR A 21 10.36 8.97 -11.10
N LYS A 22 10.59 9.31 -12.37
CA LYS A 22 11.84 8.96 -13.07
C LYS A 22 13.05 9.73 -12.53
N ALA A 23 12.84 10.95 -12.05
CA ALA A 23 13.90 11.76 -11.46
C ALA A 23 14.20 11.34 -10.01
N ASP A 24 13.16 11.15 -9.21
CA ASP A 24 13.24 10.78 -7.80
C ASP A 24 12.06 9.88 -7.39
N PRO A 25 12.16 8.57 -7.61
CA PRO A 25 11.05 7.65 -7.36
C PRO A 25 10.72 7.56 -5.87
N GLU A 26 11.73 7.58 -5.00
CA GLU A 26 11.56 7.46 -3.54
C GLU A 26 10.83 8.68 -2.96
N GLY A 27 11.27 9.89 -3.28
CA GLY A 27 10.63 11.13 -2.81
C GLY A 27 9.24 11.34 -3.39
N VAL A 28 8.98 10.91 -4.64
CA VAL A 28 7.61 10.96 -5.19
C VAL A 28 6.68 10.01 -4.44
N MET A 29 7.15 8.80 -4.10
CA MET A 29 6.35 7.86 -3.32
C MET A 29 6.12 8.36 -1.88
N GLN A 30 7.15 8.90 -1.22
CA GLN A 30 7.01 9.53 0.10
C GLN A 30 6.04 10.70 0.07
N ASN A 31 6.14 11.57 -0.94
CA ASN A 31 5.26 12.73 -1.10
C ASN A 31 3.81 12.32 -1.41
N TYR A 32 3.61 11.15 -2.03
CA TYR A 32 2.28 10.57 -2.22
C TYR A 32 1.69 9.97 -0.91
N GLY A 33 2.54 9.74 0.10
CA GLY A 33 2.14 9.18 1.39
C GLY A 33 2.08 7.66 1.41
N LEU A 34 2.92 7.01 0.59
CA LEU A 34 3.24 5.58 0.69
C LEU A 34 4.09 5.32 1.94
N SER A 35 3.93 4.14 2.50
CA SER A 35 4.69 3.67 3.66
C SER A 35 6.08 3.19 3.22
N ASP A 36 7.05 3.21 4.14
CA ASP A 36 8.42 2.77 3.85
C ASP A 36 8.49 1.33 3.30
N GLU A 37 7.60 0.43 3.76
CA GLU A 37 7.47 -0.93 3.23
C GLU A 37 6.99 -0.96 1.76
N GLU A 38 6.04 -0.11 1.40
CA GLU A 38 5.55 0.02 0.03
C GLU A 38 6.63 0.60 -0.88
N ILE A 39 7.35 1.61 -0.40
CA ILE A 39 8.48 2.22 -1.10
C ILE A 39 9.60 1.19 -1.32
N ALA A 40 9.97 0.44 -0.29
CA ALA A 40 11.02 -0.57 -0.36
C ALA A 40 10.67 -1.71 -1.34
N ALA A 41 9.41 -2.14 -1.38
CA ALA A 41 8.93 -3.14 -2.33
C ALA A 41 9.05 -2.65 -3.79
N VAL A 42 8.66 -1.39 -4.04
CA VAL A 42 8.77 -0.77 -5.37
C VAL A 42 10.23 -0.55 -5.77
N MET A 43 11.07 -0.07 -4.84
CA MET A 43 12.51 0.12 -5.04
C MET A 43 13.25 -1.19 -5.32
N SER A 44 12.87 -2.27 -4.64
CA SER A 44 13.47 -3.60 -4.85
C SER A 44 13.03 -4.23 -6.17
N GLY A 45 11.92 -3.76 -6.76
CA GLY A 45 11.32 -4.35 -7.95
C GLY A 45 10.67 -5.70 -7.68
N ASP A 46 10.42 -6.02 -6.41
CA ASP A 46 9.84 -7.27 -5.94
C ASP A 46 8.36 -7.30 -6.30
N LYS A 47 8.08 -7.79 -7.50
CA LYS A 47 6.74 -7.79 -8.09
C LYS A 47 5.74 -8.55 -7.22
N GLU A 48 6.16 -9.60 -6.51
CA GLU A 48 5.32 -10.34 -5.55
C GLU A 48 4.97 -9.50 -4.31
N GLN A 49 5.91 -8.72 -3.76
CA GLN A 49 5.61 -7.79 -2.66
C GLN A 49 4.70 -6.66 -3.12
N ILE A 50 4.98 -6.09 -4.29
CA ILE A 50 4.17 -5.00 -4.86
C ILE A 50 2.73 -5.48 -5.06
N ASP A 51 2.52 -6.70 -5.58
CA ASP A 51 1.19 -7.30 -5.77
C ASP A 51 0.49 -7.52 -4.42
N SER A 52 1.21 -8.05 -3.43
CA SER A 52 0.70 -8.27 -2.07
C SER A 52 0.30 -6.98 -1.34
N LEU A 53 1.01 -5.87 -1.57
CA LEU A 53 0.76 -4.57 -0.93
C LEU A 53 -0.31 -3.75 -1.71
N SER A 54 -0.34 -3.88 -3.03
CA SER A 54 -1.31 -3.22 -3.92
C SER A 54 -2.70 -3.86 -3.84
N GLY A 55 -2.73 -5.15 -3.52
CA GLY A 55 -3.88 -6.03 -3.62
C GLY A 55 -4.80 -6.12 -2.40
N ASP A 56 -4.90 -5.08 -1.57
CA ASP A 56 -5.78 -5.07 -0.39
C ASP A 56 -5.28 -5.97 0.76
N SER A 57 -4.34 -5.44 1.55
CA SER A 57 -4.08 -5.95 2.90
C SER A 57 -5.05 -5.31 3.91
N SER A 58 -6.32 -5.14 3.53
CA SER A 58 -7.35 -4.53 4.37
C SER A 58 -8.55 -5.45 4.58
N ASP A 59 -8.32 -6.75 4.82
CA ASP A 59 -9.21 -7.52 5.69
C ASP A 59 -8.54 -8.79 6.28
N THR A 60 -7.41 -8.61 6.98
CA THR A 60 -7.28 -9.29 8.28
C THR A 60 -7.58 -8.27 9.36
N GLN A 61 -8.78 -7.68 9.27
CA GLN A 61 -9.44 -7.26 10.50
C GLN A 61 -9.72 -8.57 11.23
N ALA A 62 -8.80 -8.97 12.11
CA ALA A 62 -9.12 -9.91 13.15
C ALA A 62 -10.29 -9.28 13.92
N TYR A 63 -11.52 -9.59 13.51
CA TYR A 63 -12.70 -9.45 14.34
C TYR A 63 -12.39 -10.33 15.54
N LEU A 64 -11.84 -9.69 16.57
CA LEU A 64 -11.71 -10.27 17.88
C LEU A 64 -13.15 -10.50 18.32
N ILE A 65 -13.66 -11.72 18.07
CA ILE A 65 -14.93 -12.14 18.64
C ILE A 65 -14.65 -12.21 20.13
N VAL A 66 -14.95 -11.12 20.85
CA VAL A 66 -15.12 -11.17 22.29
C VAL A 66 -16.40 -11.95 22.51
N THR A 67 -16.33 -13.28 22.46
CA THR A 67 -17.29 -14.09 23.20
C THR A 67 -17.02 -13.74 24.66
N ASN A 68 -17.85 -12.89 25.25
CA ASN A 68 -18.11 -12.94 26.67
C ASN A 68 -18.93 -14.22 26.89
N PRO A 69 -18.36 -15.33 27.39
CA PRO A 69 -19.16 -16.19 28.23
C PRO A 69 -19.35 -15.40 29.52
N ASP A 70 -20.44 -14.63 29.61
CA ASP A 70 -21.02 -14.37 30.92
C ASP A 70 -21.66 -15.70 31.36
N ASP A 71 -20.79 -16.62 31.73
CA ASP A 71 -21.09 -17.76 32.59
C ASP A 71 -21.17 -17.18 33.99
N SER A 72 -22.37 -17.04 34.52
CA SER A 72 -22.66 -17.11 35.96
C SER A 72 -24.17 -17.14 36.20
N ASN A 73 -24.71 -18.36 36.18
CA ASN A 73 -25.59 -18.95 37.19
C ASN A 73 -26.67 -18.08 37.86
#